data_AF-W3V905-F1
#
_entry.id   AF-W3V905-F1
#
_cell.length_a   1.000
_cell.length_b   1.000
_cell.length_c   1.000
_cell.angle_alpha   90.00
_cell.angle_beta   90.00
_cell.angle_gamma   90.00
#
_symmetry.space_group_name_H-M   'P 1'
#
loop_
_entity.id
_entity.type
_entity.pdbx_description
1 polymer ?
#
loop_
_entity_poly.entity_id
_entity_poly.type
_entity_poly.pdbx_seq_one_letter_code
_entity_poly.pdbx_strand_id
1 'polypeptide(L)'
;MNYLDGYKDAYVKYNRNLILKYAHIEQIPPNLLAGVARIEADGKPDMWKLNTIAMRQWREQAFNLDKTRSKGSNETSTGIVAIQIRHVADMMGFDSNTLTTTDQLEIATCLQIDEFNIKMVARYLRDLILYDYPTADTKKLTKEQYIMAGSRYNRGITREKGDFS
;
A
#
# COMPACT_ATOMS: atom_id res chain seq x y z
N MET A 1 -9.28 -11.88 -24.85
CA MET A 1 -8.94 -10.80 -23.89
C MET A 1 -9.89 -10.93 -22.72
N ASN A 2 -9.39 -11.14 -21.50
CA ASN A 2 -10.25 -11.21 -20.31
C ASN A 2 -10.64 -9.79 -19.89
N TYR A 3 -11.90 -9.54 -19.53
CA TYR A 3 -12.42 -8.21 -19.16
C TYR A 3 -11.61 -7.58 -18.00
N LEU A 4 -11.19 -8.40 -17.04
CA LEU A 4 -10.36 -7.98 -15.90
C LEU A 4 -8.98 -7.48 -16.32
N ASP A 5 -8.34 -8.11 -17.31
CA ASP A 5 -7.04 -7.66 -17.81
C ASP A 5 -7.17 -6.33 -18.56
N GLY A 6 -8.24 -6.17 -19.34
CA GLY A 6 -8.53 -4.91 -20.04
C GLY A 6 -8.76 -3.74 -19.07
N TYR A 7 -9.46 -3.97 -17.96
CA TYR A 7 -9.67 -2.96 -16.92
C TYR A 7 -8.35 -2.54 -16.25
N LYS A 8 -7.50 -3.51 -15.89
CA LYS A 8 -6.19 -3.25 -15.27
C LYS A 8 -5.27 -2.44 -16.18
N ASP A 9 -5.22 -2.81 -17.46
CA ASP A 9 -4.40 -2.11 -18.44
C ASP A 9 -4.94 -0.69 -18.70
N ALA A 10 -6.27 -0.53 -18.71
CA ALA A 10 -6.92 0.77 -18.80
C ALA A 10 -6.61 1.66 -17.59
N TYR A 11 -6.59 1.11 -16.37
CA TYR A 11 -6.23 1.84 -15.15
C TYR A 11 -4.80 2.38 -15.22
N VAL A 12 -3.83 1.54 -15.61
CA VAL A 12 -2.43 1.96 -15.78
C VAL A 12 -2.32 3.03 -16.88
N LYS A 13 -3.07 2.88 -17.98
CA LYS A 13 -3.08 3.84 -19.08
C LYS A 13 -3.68 5.19 -18.64
N TYR A 14 -4.79 5.17 -17.91
CA TYR A 14 -5.46 6.37 -17.39
C TYR A 14 -4.54 7.14 -16.43
N ASN A 15 -3.88 6.42 -15.52
CA ASN A 15 -3.01 7.00 -14.50
C ASN A 15 -1.54 7.17 -14.93
N ARG A 16 -1.23 7.00 -16.22
CA ARG A 16 0.15 7.02 -16.75
C ARG A 16 0.95 8.25 -16.32
N ASN A 17 0.34 9.43 -16.36
CA ASN A 17 1.05 10.68 -16.01
C ASN A 17 1.38 10.74 -14.52
N LEU A 18 0.49 10.24 -13.65
CA LEU A 18 0.75 10.15 -12.21
C LEU A 18 1.86 9.13 -11.91
N ILE A 19 1.82 7.97 -12.58
CA ILE A 19 2.86 6.95 -12.46
C ILE A 19 4.24 7.53 -12.84
N LEU A 20 4.33 8.20 -13.99
CA LEU A 20 5.59 8.83 -14.42
C LEU A 20 6.06 9.93 -13.45
N LYS A 21 5.14 10.79 -13.00
CA LYS A 21 5.41 11.88 -12.05
C LYS A 21 5.98 11.35 -10.74
N TYR A 22 5.29 10.40 -10.10
CA TYR A 22 5.69 9.92 -8.78
C TYR A 22 6.86 8.94 -8.83
N ALA A 23 7.00 8.14 -9.88
CA ALA A 23 8.23 7.36 -10.10
C ALA A 23 9.45 8.27 -10.24
N HIS A 24 9.31 9.42 -10.92
CA HIS A 24 10.39 10.40 -11.02
C HIS A 24 10.69 11.05 -9.67
N ILE A 25 9.67 11.52 -8.94
CA ILE A 25 9.85 12.15 -7.61
C ILE A 25 10.57 11.20 -6.65
N GLU A 26 10.10 9.96 -6.58
CA GLU A 26 10.65 8.94 -5.65
C GLU A 26 11.87 8.20 -6.20
N GLN A 27 12.34 8.57 -7.40
CA GLN A 27 13.54 8.02 -8.01
C GLN A 27 13.47 6.47 -8.16
N ILE A 28 12.33 5.91 -8.56
CA ILE A 28 12.15 4.47 -8.81
C ILE A 28 11.84 4.20 -10.29
N PRO A 29 11.96 2.94 -10.79
CA PRO A 29 11.66 2.62 -12.17
C PRO A 29 10.15 2.77 -12.44
N PRO A 30 9.71 3.52 -13.48
CA PRO A 30 8.28 3.70 -13.75
C PRO A 30 7.53 2.40 -14.06
N ASN A 31 8.22 1.41 -14.65
CA ASN A 31 7.66 0.09 -14.91
C ASN A 31 7.41 -0.72 -13.62
N LEU A 32 8.23 -0.53 -12.59
CA LEU A 32 7.99 -1.14 -11.27
C LEU A 32 6.69 -0.59 -10.66
N LEU A 33 6.56 0.74 -10.64
CA LEU A 33 5.35 1.40 -10.13
C LEU A 33 4.11 1.04 -10.96
N ALA A 34 4.24 0.99 -12.29
CA ALA A 34 3.15 0.58 -13.17
C ALA A 34 2.70 -0.87 -12.92
N GLY A 35 3.66 -1.79 -12.71
CA GLY A 35 3.37 -3.19 -12.40
C GLY A 35 2.60 -3.34 -11.08
N VAL A 36 3.00 -2.58 -10.05
CA VAL A 36 2.30 -2.55 -8.77
C VAL A 36 0.93 -1.88 -8.89
N ALA A 37 0.82 -0.75 -9.58
CA ALA A 37 -0.46 -0.08 -9.83
C ALA A 37 -1.46 -0.99 -10.57
N ARG A 38 -0.97 -1.85 -11.47
CA ARG A 38 -1.78 -2.87 -12.15
C ARG A 38 -2.34 -3.94 -11.19
N ILE A 39 -1.55 -4.32 -10.18
CA ILE A 39 -1.98 -5.26 -9.11
C ILE A 39 -3.01 -4.57 -8.19
N GLU A 40 -2.74 -3.33 -7.79
CA GLU A 40 -3.64 -2.51 -6.95
C GLU A 40 -4.98 -2.22 -7.63
N ALA A 41 -5.02 -2.13 -8.96
CA ALA A 41 -6.28 -2.00 -9.70
C ALA A 41 -7.25 -3.17 -9.43
N ASP A 42 -6.72 -4.36 -9.11
CA ASP A 42 -7.48 -5.55 -8.69
C ASP A 42 -7.82 -5.54 -7.19
N GLY A 43 -7.01 -4.83 -6.40
CA GLY A 43 -7.03 -4.80 -4.94
C GLY A 43 -7.72 -3.59 -4.32
N LYS A 44 -8.04 -2.56 -5.14
CA LYS A 44 -8.92 -1.44 -4.77
C LYS A 44 -10.12 -2.04 -4.05
N PRO A 45 -10.41 -1.63 -2.81
CA PRO A 45 -11.61 -2.04 -2.12
C PRO A 45 -12.81 -1.97 -3.05
N ASP A 46 -13.30 -3.14 -3.46
CA ASP A 46 -14.72 -3.40 -3.37
C ASP A 46 -15.18 -2.70 -2.09
N MET A 47 -16.17 -1.82 -2.23
CA MET A 47 -16.83 -1.06 -1.16
C MET A 47 -16.96 -1.85 0.16
N TRP A 48 -17.04 -3.19 0.08
CA TRP A 48 -16.89 -4.16 1.16
C TRP A 48 -15.74 -3.92 2.14
N LYS A 49 -14.49 -3.65 1.74
CA LYS A 49 -13.38 -3.47 2.71
C LYS A 49 -13.44 -2.13 3.45
N LEU A 50 -14.02 -1.09 2.84
CA LEU A 50 -14.35 0.15 3.56
C LEU A 50 -15.56 -0.07 4.47
N ASN A 51 -16.56 -0.82 4.00
CA ASN A 51 -17.73 -1.19 4.78
C ASN A 51 -17.36 -2.01 6.02
N THR A 52 -16.33 -2.86 5.98
CA THR A 52 -15.90 -3.60 7.18
C THR A 52 -15.28 -2.68 8.24
N ILE A 53 -14.42 -1.73 7.83
CA ILE A 53 -13.84 -0.72 8.73
C ILE A 53 -14.95 0.20 9.27
N ALA A 54 -15.84 0.69 8.40
CA ALA A 54 -16.95 1.55 8.77
C ALA A 54 -17.97 0.85 9.70
N MET A 55 -18.32 -0.41 9.42
CA MET A 55 -19.23 -1.19 10.27
C MET A 55 -18.63 -1.47 11.65
N ARG A 56 -17.30 -1.60 11.73
CA ARG A 56 -16.61 -1.67 13.01
C ARG A 56 -16.69 -0.35 13.77
N GLN A 57 -16.38 0.77 13.10
CA GLN A 57 -16.49 2.10 13.69
C GLN A 57 -17.92 2.36 14.21
N TRP A 58 -18.93 1.89 13.47
CA TRP A 58 -20.34 1.95 13.90
C TRP A 58 -20.60 1.10 15.14
N ARG A 59 -20.12 -0.16 15.19
CA ARG A 59 -20.26 -1.02 16.38
C ARG A 59 -19.57 -0.42 17.61
N GLU A 60 -18.36 0.10 17.46
CA GLU A 60 -17.63 0.74 18.56
C GLU A 60 -18.42 1.92 19.16
N GLN A 61 -19.04 2.74 18.30
CA GLN A 61 -19.91 3.85 18.72
C GLN A 61 -21.24 3.37 19.32
N ALA A 62 -21.91 2.40 18.70
CA ALA A 62 -23.24 1.94 19.11
C ALA A 62 -23.23 1.21 20.47
N PHE A 63 -22.12 0.55 20.81
CA PHE A 63 -21.99 -0.26 22.02
C PHE A 63 -21.09 0.38 23.10
N ASN A 64 -20.66 1.64 22.94
CA ASN A 64 -19.70 2.31 23.83
C ASN A 64 -18.50 1.42 24.18
N LEU A 65 -18.02 0.66 23.21
CA LEU A 65 -16.84 -0.17 23.40
C LEU A 65 -15.65 0.77 23.59
N ASP A 66 -14.93 0.58 24.68
CA ASP A 66 -13.88 1.48 25.10
C ASP A 66 -12.86 1.66 23.96
N LYS A 67 -12.60 2.92 23.57
CA LYS A 67 -11.62 3.28 22.51
C LYS A 67 -10.19 2.90 22.91
N THR A 68 -10.01 2.42 24.14
CA THR A 68 -8.74 2.06 24.75
C THR A 68 -8.15 0.87 24.03
N ARG A 69 -7.24 1.17 23.08
CA ARG A 69 -6.12 0.32 22.69
C ARG A 69 -6.50 -1.17 22.62
N SER A 70 -7.46 -1.48 21.76
CA SER A 70 -7.55 -2.84 21.24
C SER A 70 -6.23 -3.10 20.51
N LYS A 71 -5.28 -3.74 21.19
CA LYS A 71 -4.06 -4.31 20.59
C LYS A 71 -4.40 -5.26 19.43
N GLY A 72 -5.66 -5.68 19.30
CA GLY A 72 -6.20 -6.43 18.17
C GLY A 72 -6.78 -5.59 17.03
N SER A 73 -6.70 -4.25 17.04
CA SER A 73 -7.30 -3.41 15.99
C SER A 73 -6.58 -3.49 14.64
N ASN A 74 -5.31 -3.88 14.66
CA ASN A 74 -4.43 -3.95 13.52
C ASN A 74 -4.53 -5.29 12.73
N GLU A 75 -5.35 -6.24 13.18
CA GLU A 75 -5.34 -7.63 12.67
C GLU A 75 -6.42 -7.95 11.61
N THR A 76 -7.44 -7.10 11.42
CA THR A 76 -8.58 -7.43 10.53
C THR A 76 -8.41 -6.97 9.09
N SER A 77 -7.45 -6.08 8.82
CA SER A 77 -6.93 -5.88 7.47
C SER A 77 -5.87 -6.94 7.21
N THR A 78 -6.16 -7.91 6.36
CA THR A 78 -5.18 -8.90 5.92
C THR A 78 -4.56 -8.49 4.59
N GLY A 79 -3.25 -8.69 4.45
CA GLY A 79 -2.53 -8.42 3.20
C GLY A 79 -2.15 -6.95 2.95
N ILE A 80 -2.03 -6.60 1.67
CA ILE A 80 -1.38 -5.39 1.15
C ILE A 80 -1.98 -4.07 1.65
N VAL A 81 -3.30 -4.05 1.90
CA VAL A 81 -4.02 -2.88 2.41
C VAL A 81 -3.59 -2.53 3.85
N ALA A 82 -3.37 -3.54 4.69
CA ALA A 82 -2.89 -3.34 6.06
C ALA A 82 -1.48 -2.74 6.08
N ILE A 83 -0.63 -3.24 5.19
CA ILE A 83 0.73 -2.77 5.00
C ILE A 83 0.72 -1.31 4.54
N GLN A 84 -0.12 -0.97 3.55
CA GLN A 84 -0.28 0.40 3.09
C GLN A 84 -0.81 1.34 4.18
N ILE A 85 -1.84 0.96 4.95
CA ILE A 85 -2.38 1.82 6.03
C ILE A 85 -1.31 2.14 7.07
N ARG A 86 -0.59 1.12 7.55
CA ARG A 86 0.47 1.30 8.55
C ARG A 86 1.60 2.16 7.98
N HIS A 87 2.02 1.89 6.76
CA HIS A 87 3.12 2.62 6.16
C HIS A 87 2.76 4.07 5.83
N VAL A 88 1.52 4.34 5.38
CA VAL A 88 0.99 5.70 5.20
C VAL A 88 0.96 6.45 6.52
N ALA A 89 0.52 5.80 7.60
CA ALA A 89 0.54 6.38 8.94
C ALA A 89 1.96 6.79 9.36
N ASP A 90 2.94 5.89 9.22
CA ASP A 90 4.34 6.18 9.54
C ASP A 90 4.88 7.34 8.70
N MET A 91 4.55 7.38 7.39
CA MET A 91 4.94 8.49 6.51
C MET A 91 4.32 9.84 6.90
N MET A 92 3.13 9.82 7.49
CA MET A 92 2.42 11.01 7.96
C MET A 92 2.82 11.40 9.40
N GLY A 93 3.73 10.64 10.03
CA GLY A 93 4.24 10.91 11.37
C GLY A 93 3.39 10.35 12.50
N PHE A 94 2.42 9.48 12.20
CA PHE A 94 1.66 8.75 13.20
C PHE A 94 2.40 7.46 13.60
N ASP A 95 2.21 6.99 14.83
CA ASP A 95 2.65 5.64 15.23
C ASP A 95 1.63 4.62 14.72
N SER A 96 2.00 3.89 13.67
CA SER A 96 1.16 2.86 13.03
C SER A 96 0.70 1.73 13.97
N ASN A 97 1.33 1.57 15.13
CA ASN A 97 0.92 0.60 16.16
C ASN A 97 -0.19 1.12 17.07
N THR A 98 -0.55 2.41 16.94
CA THR A 98 -1.51 3.09 17.82
C THR A 98 -2.75 3.61 17.08
N LEU A 99 -2.90 3.28 15.79
CA LEU A 99 -4.01 3.74 14.97
C LEU A 99 -5.37 3.30 15.54
N THR A 100 -6.26 4.26 15.70
CA THR A 100 -7.67 4.02 15.98
C THR A 100 -8.40 3.56 14.72
N THR A 101 -9.59 2.99 14.87
CA THR A 101 -10.41 2.60 13.71
C THR A 101 -10.84 3.81 12.86
N THR A 102 -10.97 4.99 13.47
CA THR A 102 -11.18 6.24 12.72
C THR A 102 -9.97 6.58 11.86
N ASP A 103 -8.75 6.54 12.42
CA ASP A 103 -7.51 6.83 11.66
C ASP A 103 -7.36 5.85 10.49
N GLN A 104 -7.64 4.56 10.74
CA GLN A 104 -7.62 3.54 9.69
C GLN A 104 -8.63 3.82 8.58
N LEU A 105 -9.84 4.29 8.92
CA LEU A 105 -10.88 4.63 7.94
C LEU A 105 -10.50 5.86 7.12
N GLU A 106 -9.97 6.89 7.76
CA GLU A 106 -9.51 8.12 7.09
C GLU A 106 -8.37 7.81 6.11
N ILE A 107 -7.36 7.05 6.55
CA ILE A 107 -6.26 6.62 5.70
C ILE A 107 -6.77 5.75 4.54
N ALA A 108 -7.66 4.78 4.81
CA ALA A 108 -8.24 3.93 3.77
C ALA A 108 -9.06 4.74 2.75
N THR A 109 -9.72 5.81 3.19
CA THR A 109 -10.46 6.74 2.33
C THR A 109 -9.51 7.55 1.45
N CYS A 110 -8.42 8.08 2.00
CA CYS A 110 -7.38 8.75 1.22
C CYS A 110 -6.77 7.82 0.16
N LEU A 111 -6.57 6.54 0.50
CA LEU A 111 -6.06 5.52 -0.42
C LEU A 111 -7.01 5.18 -1.58
N GLN A 112 -8.28 5.62 -1.57
CA GLN A 112 -9.17 5.52 -2.73
C GLN A 112 -8.86 6.56 -3.82
N ILE A 113 -8.14 7.63 -3.47
CA ILE A 113 -7.78 8.69 -4.42
C ILE A 113 -6.54 8.23 -5.19
N ASP A 114 -6.67 8.03 -6.51
CA ASP A 114 -5.60 7.47 -7.37
C ASP A 114 -4.27 8.20 -7.21
N GLU A 115 -4.27 9.53 -7.21
CA GLU A 115 -3.04 10.32 -7.04
C GLU A 115 -2.40 10.07 -5.67
N PHE A 116 -3.20 10.01 -4.61
CA PHE A 116 -2.69 9.73 -3.26
C PHE A 116 -2.13 8.30 -3.19
N ASN A 117 -2.90 7.31 -3.66
CA ASN A 117 -2.47 5.91 -3.68
C ASN A 117 -1.15 5.74 -4.44
N ILE A 118 -1.06 6.21 -5.68
CA ILE A 118 0.13 6.07 -6.53
C ILE A 118 1.35 6.76 -5.89
N LYS A 119 1.16 7.94 -5.28
CA LYS A 119 2.22 8.64 -4.55
C LYS A 119 2.74 7.79 -3.38
N MET A 120 1.84 7.25 -2.56
CA MET A 120 2.23 6.48 -1.37
C MET A 120 2.88 5.15 -1.75
N VAL A 121 2.38 4.49 -2.79
CA VAL A 121 2.98 3.26 -3.35
C VAL A 121 4.39 3.52 -3.89
N ALA A 122 4.59 4.62 -4.62
CA ALA A 122 5.90 4.97 -5.15
C ALA A 122 6.94 5.15 -4.03
N ARG A 123 6.56 5.90 -2.98
CA ARG A 123 7.43 6.13 -1.84
C ARG A 123 7.66 4.84 -1.04
N TYR A 124 6.64 4.01 -0.88
CA TYR A 124 6.80 2.71 -0.21
C TYR A 124 7.77 1.79 -0.94
N LEU A 125 7.65 1.67 -2.27
CA LEU A 125 8.57 0.87 -3.07
C LEU A 125 10.01 1.35 -2.92
N ARG A 126 10.24 2.66 -2.88
CA ARG A 126 11.56 3.24 -2.63
C ARG A 126 12.09 2.82 -1.25
N ASP A 127 11.27 2.95 -0.21
CA ASP A 127 11.65 2.60 1.16
C ASP A 127 11.99 1.10 1.27
N LEU A 128 11.23 0.22 0.60
CA LEU A 128 11.52 -1.22 0.54
C LEU A 128 12.83 -1.54 -0.18
N ILE A 129 13.12 -0.86 -1.29
CA ILE A 129 14.39 -1.03 -2.01
C ILE A 129 15.56 -0.65 -1.10
N LEU A 130 15.46 0.51 -0.44
CA LEU A 130 16.53 1.01 0.43
C LEU A 130 16.67 0.20 1.71
N TYR A 131 15.60 -0.44 2.18
CA TYR A 131 15.65 -1.36 3.30
C TYR A 131 16.55 -2.57 2.99
N ASP A 132 16.35 -3.25 1.85
CA ASP A 132 17.12 -4.44 1.49
C ASP A 132 18.46 -4.12 0.81
N TYR A 133 18.59 -2.91 0.22
CA TYR A 133 19.77 -2.44 -0.53
C TYR A 133 20.04 -0.95 -0.27
N PRO A 134 20.62 -0.57 0.88
CA PRO A 134 20.77 0.83 1.30
C PRO A 134 21.57 1.74 0.36
N THR A 135 22.44 1.16 -0.47
CA THR A 135 23.32 1.88 -1.40
C THR A 135 22.89 1.76 -2.86
N ALA A 136 21.72 1.18 -3.14
CA ALA A 136 21.24 0.97 -4.50
C ALA A 136 20.92 2.30 -5.21
N ASP A 137 21.23 2.38 -6.51
CA ASP A 137 20.59 3.35 -7.40
C ASP A 137 19.14 2.91 -7.62
N THR A 138 18.21 3.51 -6.87
CA THR A 138 16.79 3.16 -6.91
C THR A 138 16.17 3.35 -8.30
N LYS A 139 16.76 4.17 -9.19
CA LYS A 139 16.27 4.35 -10.56
C LYS A 139 16.66 3.21 -11.49
N LYS A 140 17.72 2.48 -11.16
CA LYS A 140 18.34 1.45 -12.01
C LYS A 140 18.58 0.18 -11.21
N LEU A 141 17.47 -0.53 -10.94
CA LEU A 141 17.51 -1.77 -10.20
C LEU A 141 18.09 -2.91 -11.04
N THR A 142 18.89 -3.76 -10.40
CA THR A 142 19.19 -5.08 -10.95
C THR A 142 17.92 -5.93 -11.00
N LYS A 143 17.95 -7.02 -11.79
CA LYS A 143 16.83 -7.97 -11.85
C LYS A 143 16.45 -8.51 -10.47
N GLU A 144 17.44 -8.82 -9.64
CA GLU A 144 17.24 -9.30 -8.27
C GLU A 144 16.55 -8.24 -7.41
N GLN A 145 17.05 -7.00 -7.41
CA GLN A 145 16.47 -5.88 -6.65
C GLN A 145 15.01 -5.62 -7.09
N TYR A 146 14.73 -5.70 -8.38
CA TYR A 146 13.38 -5.53 -8.92
C TYR A 146 12.41 -6.61 -8.41
N ILE A 147 12.85 -7.88 -8.44
CA ILE A 147 12.05 -9.02 -7.95
C ILE A 147 11.84 -8.90 -6.43
N MET A 148 12.89 -8.57 -5.69
CA MET A 148 12.83 -8.40 -4.24
C MET A 148 11.84 -7.29 -3.85
N ALA A 149 11.93 -6.11 -4.50
CA ALA A 149 11.02 -5.00 -4.25
C ALA A 149 9.55 -5.38 -4.46
N GLY A 150 9.24 -6.09 -5.55
CA GLY A 150 7.89 -6.59 -5.82
C GLY A 150 7.42 -7.66 -4.81
N SER A 151 8.33 -8.53 -4.35
CA SER A 151 8.02 -9.54 -3.33
C SER A 151 7.72 -8.90 -1.96
N ARG A 152 8.57 -7.95 -1.55
CA ARG A 152 8.41 -7.16 -0.32
C ARG A 152 7.13 -6.37 -0.30
N TYR A 153 6.75 -5.76 -1.41
CA TYR A 153 5.52 -4.98 -1.49
C TYR A 153 4.26 -5.81 -1.15
N ASN A 154 4.21 -7.07 -1.59
CA ASN A 154 3.07 -7.96 -1.31
C ASN A 154 3.10 -8.60 0.09
N ARG A 155 4.29 -8.77 0.69
CA ARG A 155 4.50 -9.63 1.88
C ARG A 155 5.02 -8.90 3.12
N GLY A 156 5.47 -7.65 2.97
CA GLY A 156 6.06 -6.85 4.03
C GLY A 156 7.52 -7.19 4.36
N ILE A 157 8.04 -6.51 5.38
CA ILE A 157 9.44 -6.60 5.84
C ILE A 157 9.68 -7.69 6.91
N THR A 158 8.65 -8.41 7.33
CA THR A 158 8.70 -9.35 8.46
C THR A 158 9.48 -10.65 8.18
N ARG A 159 9.77 -10.96 6.91
CA ARG A 159 10.61 -12.11 6.52
C ARG A 159 12.04 -11.66 6.24
N GLU A 160 13.02 -12.52 6.50
CA GLU A 160 14.40 -12.16 6.19
C GLU A 160 14.65 -12.23 4.69
N LYS A 161 15.61 -11.46 4.19
CA LYS A 161 15.96 -11.41 2.77
C LYS A 161 16.38 -12.79 2.22
N GLY A 162 16.95 -13.65 3.09
CA GLY A 162 17.34 -15.02 2.76
C GLY A 162 16.18 -15.98 2.51
N ASP A 163 14.93 -15.62 2.87
CA ASP A 163 13.76 -16.49 2.68
C ASP A 163 13.20 -16.45 1.24
N PHE A 164 13.80 -15.64 0.36
CA PHE A 164 13.35 -15.42 -1.01
C PHE A 164 14.26 -16.06 -2.07
N SER A 165 15.28 -16.82 -1.65
CA SER A 165 16.22 -17.55 -2.51
C SER A 165 15.67 -18.89 -2.98
#